data_AF-A0A2A5JJJ0-F1
#
_entry.id   AF-A0A2A5JJJ0-F1
#
_cell.length_a   1.000
_cell.length_b   1.000
_cell.length_c   1.000
_cell.angle_alpha   90.00
_cell.angle_beta   90.00
_cell.angle_gamma   90.00
#
_symmetry.space_group_name_H-M   'P 1'
#
loop_
_entity.id
_entity.type
_entity.pdbx_description
1 polymer ?
#
loop_
_entity_poly.entity_id
_entity_poly.type
_entity_poly.pdbx_seq_one_letter_code
_entity_poly.pdbx_strand_id
1 'polypeptide(L)'
;MVLCESCTYRIHGLAYEELPPLYYQVSARGHNLWAWNKQHLLMLKKLINAKSIKDDPYEWFATYAHKSWIKKKNRAAFVNAINKFMANSA
;
A
#
# COMPACT_ATOMS: atom_id res chain seq x y z
N MET A 1 -9.54 24.07 6.08
CA MET A 1 -10.05 23.32 7.25
C MET A 1 -10.43 21.94 6.74
N VAL A 2 -9.90 20.88 7.34
CA VAL A 2 -10.24 19.49 6.98
C VAL A 2 -11.06 18.91 8.14
N LEU A 3 -12.20 18.31 7.81
CA LEU A 3 -13.08 17.62 8.76
C LEU A 3 -13.19 16.14 8.40
N CYS A 4 -13.22 15.29 9.42
CA CYS A 4 -13.67 13.93 9.26
C CYS A 4 -15.21 13.92 9.25
N GLU A 5 -15.83 13.32 8.25
CA GLU A 5 -17.29 13.16 8.21
C GLU A 5 -17.79 12.04 9.14
N SER A 6 -16.87 11.20 9.63
CA SER A 6 -17.18 10.04 10.48
C SER A 6 -16.86 10.25 11.96
N CYS A 7 -16.17 11.34 12.35
CA CYS A 7 -15.87 11.63 13.75
C CYS A 7 -15.74 13.14 14.00
N THR A 8 -15.57 13.54 15.27
CA THR A 8 -15.49 14.96 15.66
C THR A 8 -14.14 15.61 15.38
N TYR A 9 -13.19 14.91 14.76
CA TYR A 9 -11.85 15.43 14.47
C TYR A 9 -11.89 16.56 13.44
N ARG A 10 -11.22 17.67 13.78
CA ARG A 10 -11.10 18.87 12.95
C ARG A 10 -9.67 19.39 13.01
N ILE A 11 -9.13 19.80 11.87
CA ILE A 11 -7.81 20.41 11.78
C ILE A 11 -7.85 21.72 10.96
N HIS A 12 -7.18 22.74 11.49
CA HIS A 12 -7.06 24.08 10.92
C HIS A 12 -5.61 24.36 10.53
N GLY A 13 -5.40 25.26 9.56
CA GLY A 13 -4.06 25.71 9.18
C GLY A 13 -3.16 24.67 8.51
N LEU A 14 -3.66 23.47 8.21
CA LEU A 14 -2.88 22.41 7.59
C LEU A 14 -2.55 22.78 6.14
N ALA A 15 -1.27 22.97 5.85
CA ALA A 15 -0.78 23.15 4.50
C ALA A 15 -0.91 21.83 3.71
N TYR A 16 -1.00 21.91 2.39
CA TYR A 16 -1.16 20.70 1.57
C TYR A 16 0.03 19.74 1.74
N GLU A 17 1.22 20.29 1.97
CA GLU A 17 2.47 19.58 2.20
C GLU A 17 2.53 18.84 3.54
N GLU A 18 1.67 19.21 4.49
CA GLU A 18 1.58 18.61 5.82
C GLU A 18 0.56 17.47 5.89
N LEU A 19 -0.15 17.21 4.78
CA LEU A 19 -1.08 16.10 4.71
C LEU A 19 -0.31 14.77 4.80
N PRO A 20 -0.80 13.81 5.61
CA PRO A 20 -0.24 12.47 5.60
C PRO A 20 -0.40 11.86 4.20
N PRO A 21 0.51 10.95 3.79
CA PRO A 21 0.40 10.29 2.50
C PRO A 21 -0.99 9.66 2.33
N LEU A 22 -1.68 10.03 1.24
CA LEU A 22 -2.99 9.48 0.88
C LEU A 22 -2.90 8.02 0.35
N TYR A 23 -1.72 7.42 0.50
CA TYR A 23 -1.37 6.10 0.01
C TYR A 23 -0.50 5.39 1.04
N TYR A 24 -0.54 4.08 0.96
CA TYR A 24 0.25 3.16 1.77
C TYR A 24 1.58 2.96 1.07
N GLN A 25 2.69 3.05 1.79
CA GLN A 25 4.02 2.85 1.23
C GLN A 25 4.81 1.83 2.03
N VAL A 26 5.47 0.92 1.31
CA VAL A 26 6.36 -0.10 1.86
C VAL A 26 7.67 -0.09 1.10
N SER A 27 8.78 0.05 1.81
CA SER A 27 10.13 0.08 1.21
C SER A 27 10.85 -1.25 1.43
N ALA A 28 11.40 -1.82 0.37
CA ALA A 28 12.23 -3.02 0.43
C ALA A 28 13.27 -3.03 -0.70
N ARG A 29 14.51 -3.46 -0.41
CA ARG A 29 15.58 -3.63 -1.41
C ARG A 29 15.82 -2.38 -2.29
N GLY A 30 15.74 -1.18 -1.70
CA GLY A 30 15.93 0.08 -2.43
C GLY A 30 14.78 0.46 -3.37
N HIS A 31 13.62 -0.18 -3.23
CA HIS A 31 12.43 0.10 -4.02
C HIS A 31 11.25 0.42 -3.10
N ASN A 32 10.41 1.34 -3.56
CA ASN A 32 9.16 1.70 -2.90
C ASN A 32 7.99 1.03 -3.62
N LEU A 33 7.17 0.32 -2.85
CA LEU A 33 5.87 -0.16 -3.26
C LEU A 33 4.82 0.76 -2.66
N TRP A 34 3.84 1.17 -3.46
CA TRP A 34 2.73 1.99 -3.01
C TRP A 34 1.41 1.27 -3.25
N ALA A 35 0.42 1.56 -2.41
CA ALA A 35 -0.93 1.02 -2.51
C ALA A 35 -1.94 2.10 -2.07
N TRP A 36 -3.19 2.01 -2.56
CA TRP A 36 -4.22 3.02 -2.27
C TRP A 36 -4.79 2.87 -0.86
N ASN A 37 -4.89 1.63 -0.40
CA ASN A 37 -5.38 1.25 0.91
C ASN A 37 -4.89 -0.14 1.28
N LYS A 38 -5.30 -0.62 2.46
CA LYS A 38 -4.97 -1.96 2.97
C LYS A 38 -5.37 -3.08 2.00
N GLN A 39 -6.54 -2.98 1.35
CA GLN A 39 -7.01 -4.01 0.42
C GLN A 39 -6.14 -4.10 -0.83
N HIS A 40 -5.79 -2.95 -1.43
CA HIS A 40 -4.85 -2.90 -2.54
C HIS A 40 -3.48 -3.51 -2.12
N LEU A 41 -3.00 -3.19 -0.92
CA LEU A 41 -1.72 -3.74 -0.41
C LEU A 41 -1.76 -5.27 -0.26
N LEU A 42 -2.88 -5.83 0.18
CA LEU A 42 -3.09 -7.28 0.27
C LEU A 42 -3.14 -7.95 -1.12
N MET A 43 -3.78 -7.32 -2.10
CA MET A 43 -3.75 -7.79 -3.50
C MET A 43 -2.30 -7.81 -4.02
N LEU A 44 -1.52 -6.74 -3.82
CA LEU A 44 -0.11 -6.70 -4.22
C LEU A 44 0.72 -7.80 -3.53
N LYS A 45 0.44 -8.11 -2.27
CA LYS A 45 1.07 -9.25 -1.57
C LYS A 45 0.76 -10.59 -2.24
N LYS A 46 -0.48 -10.81 -2.73
CA LYS A 46 -0.84 -12.02 -3.50
C LYS A 46 -0.06 -12.05 -4.83
N LEU A 47 -0.07 -10.93 -5.57
CA LEU A 47 0.64 -10.78 -6.84
C LEU A 47 2.14 -11.06 -6.71
N ILE A 48 2.81 -10.47 -5.72
CA ILE A 48 4.24 -10.67 -5.45
C ILE A 48 4.55 -12.14 -5.13
N ASN A 49 3.64 -12.83 -4.43
CA ASN A 49 3.77 -14.25 -4.13
C ASN A 49 3.38 -15.18 -5.29
N ALA A 50 3.08 -14.64 -6.48
CA ALA A 50 2.57 -15.39 -7.62
C ALA A 50 1.30 -16.21 -7.28
N LYS A 51 0.48 -15.70 -6.36
CA LYS A 51 -0.87 -16.22 -6.10
C LYS A 51 -1.86 -15.58 -7.07
N SER A 52 -2.92 -16.31 -7.40
CA SER A 52 -4.01 -15.75 -8.21
C SER A 52 -4.59 -14.49 -7.54
N ILE A 53 -4.85 -13.48 -8.37
CA ILE A 53 -5.54 -12.24 -8.02
C ILE A 53 -6.85 -12.09 -8.78
N LYS A 54 -7.29 -13.16 -9.44
CA LYS A 54 -8.55 -13.18 -10.18
C LYS A 54 -9.71 -12.82 -9.25
N ASP A 55 -10.61 -11.97 -9.73
CA ASP A 55 -11.81 -11.49 -9.03
C ASP A 55 -11.51 -10.61 -7.81
N ASP A 56 -10.25 -10.19 -7.62
CA ASP A 56 -9.90 -9.20 -6.60
C ASP A 56 -10.35 -7.81 -7.07
N PRO A 57 -10.97 -6.97 -6.22
CA PRO A 57 -11.40 -5.63 -6.63
C PRO A 57 -10.27 -4.75 -7.18
N TYR A 58 -9.01 -5.08 -6.84
CA TYR A 58 -7.84 -4.40 -7.36
C TYR A 58 -7.12 -5.17 -8.47
N GLU A 59 -7.68 -6.25 -9.03
CA GLU A 59 -7.04 -7.07 -10.06
C GLU A 59 -6.51 -6.23 -11.22
N TRP A 60 -7.32 -5.29 -11.71
CA TRP A 60 -6.95 -4.38 -12.79
C TRP A 60 -5.67 -3.58 -12.50
N PHE A 61 -5.41 -3.24 -11.24
CA PHE A 61 -4.23 -2.47 -10.84
C PHE A 61 -2.93 -3.26 -10.92
N ALA A 62 -2.99 -4.59 -11.06
CA ALA A 62 -1.78 -5.40 -11.27
C ALA A 62 -1.01 -5.01 -12.53
N THR A 63 -1.69 -4.42 -13.53
CA THR A 63 -1.05 -3.89 -14.75
C THR A 63 -0.04 -2.77 -14.47
N TYR A 64 -0.23 -2.03 -13.37
CA TYR A 64 0.66 -0.96 -12.92
C TYR A 64 1.74 -1.43 -11.93
N ALA A 65 1.76 -2.73 -11.58
CA ALA A 65 2.74 -3.25 -10.65
C ALA A 65 4.14 -3.18 -11.24
N HIS A 66 5.03 -2.47 -10.54
CA HIS A 66 6.39 -2.30 -11.04
C HIS A 66 7.13 -3.64 -11.08
N LYS A 67 7.86 -3.91 -12.17
CA LYS A 67 8.59 -5.18 -12.38
C LYS A 67 9.55 -5.50 -11.21
N SER A 68 10.10 -4.49 -10.55
CA SER A 68 11.00 -4.70 -9.39
C SER A 68 10.30 -5.34 -8.18
N TRP A 69 8.98 -5.16 -8.02
CA TRP A 69 8.21 -5.74 -6.91
C TRP A 69 8.05 -7.25 -7.07
N ILE A 70 7.80 -7.69 -8.31
CA ILE A 70 7.52 -9.10 -8.65
C ILE A 70 8.77 -9.94 -8.94
N LYS A 71 9.95 -9.30 -9.08
CA LYS A 71 11.24 -9.99 -9.26
C LYS A 71 11.48 -11.00 -8.14
N LYS A 72 11.77 -12.26 -8.49
CA LYS A 72 11.95 -13.38 -7.54
C LYS A 72 12.86 -13.02 -6.35
N LYS A 73 13.99 -12.35 -6.62
CA LYS A 73 14.95 -11.91 -5.58
C LYS A 73 14.39 -10.91 -4.54
N ASN A 74 13.32 -10.19 -4.89
CA ASN A 74 12.74 -9.15 -4.05
C ASN A 74 11.46 -9.60 -3.33
N ARG A 75 10.85 -10.73 -3.75
CA ARG A 75 9.53 -11.18 -3.26
C ARG A 75 9.48 -11.29 -1.74
N ALA A 76 10.39 -12.07 -1.15
CA ALA A 76 10.41 -12.30 0.30
C ALA A 76 10.57 -10.98 1.08
N ALA A 77 11.43 -10.07 0.60
CA ALA A 77 11.66 -8.79 1.24
C ALA A 77 10.40 -7.91 1.24
N PHE A 78 9.69 -7.83 0.10
CA PHE A 78 8.44 -7.09 0.02
C PHE A 78 7.33 -7.72 0.85
N VAL A 79 7.18 -9.04 0.81
CA VAL A 79 6.15 -9.75 1.59
C VAL A 79 6.34 -9.53 3.09
N ASN A 80 7.59 -9.62 3.56
CA ASN A 80 7.92 -9.36 4.96
C ASN A 80 7.66 -7.89 5.34
N ALA A 81 8.03 -6.96 4.47
CA ALA A 81 7.79 -5.53 4.70
C ALA A 81 6.29 -5.21 4.74
N ILE A 82 5.47 -5.82 3.87
CA ILE A 82 4.01 -5.71 3.90
C ILE A 82 3.44 -6.30 5.20
N ASN A 83 3.90 -7.49 5.63
CA ASN A 83 3.45 -8.11 6.87
C ASN A 83 3.73 -7.21 8.08
N LYS A 84 4.94 -6.65 8.16
CA LYS A 84 5.34 -5.73 9.24
C LYS A 84 4.49 -4.46 9.23
N PHE A 85 4.25 -3.89 8.05
CA PHE A 85 3.40 -2.72 7.90
C PHE A 85 1.97 -3.00 8.41
N MET A 86 1.39 -4.14 8.02
CA MET A 86 0.04 -4.52 8.42
C MET A 86 -0.08 -4.80 9.93
N ALA A 87 0.95 -5.39 10.54
CA ALA A 87 0.99 -5.65 11.99
C ALA A 87 1.04 -4.35 12.82
N ASN A 88 1.73 -3.32 12.32
CA ASN A 88 1.80 -2.02 12.99
C ASN A 88 0.60 -1.10 12.70
N SER A 89 -0.28 -1.51 11.78
CA SER A 89 -1.47 -0.74 11.36
C SER A 89 -2.78 -1.33 11.89
N ALA A 90 -2.69 -2.35 12.76
CA ALA A 90 -3.79 -3.01 13.45
C ALA A 90 -3.95 -2.39 14.85
#